data_AF-A0A6H0XTG5-F1
#
_entry.id   AF-A0A6H0XTG5-F1
#
_cell.length_a   1.000
_cell.length_b   1.000
_cell.length_c   1.000
_cell.angle_alpha   90.00
_cell.angle_beta   90.00
_cell.angle_gamma   90.00
#
_symmetry.space_group_name_H-M   'P 1'
#
loop_
_entity.id
_entity.type
_entity.pdbx_description
1 polymer ?
#
loop_
_entity_poly.entity_id
_entity_poly.type
_entity_poly.pdbx_seq_one_letter_code
_entity_poly.pdbx_strand_id
1 'polypeptide(L)'
;MAGQRSFRALLQSLQHGLKGFQESQATFKILASVDFTLQPTTTVNVEEVPRTLFVLDSSFNPPSIAHQSLVETALHASEAYAKPHRLLLLFSTMNADKAPSAASFDQRLTMMAIFASDLLGKLKQDGASVVPIDIGVTTAPYYTDKSIAIEQKGPYGQSKHVHLIGYDTLTRVFAAKYYSKFNPPFSALDPYFNSGHEFRATLRPDEDGNVDEQKDFLSKLECGALEDDGGKPMSTFYSTMGAGREAV
;
A
#
# COMPACT_ATOMS: atom_id res chain seq x y z
N MET A 1 24.92 20.10 8.92
CA MET A 1 25.16 19.52 10.26
C MET A 1 23.87 19.13 10.99
N ALA A 2 22.79 19.93 10.96
CA ALA A 2 21.51 19.57 11.59
C ALA A 2 20.78 18.38 10.91
N GLY A 3 20.72 18.33 9.58
CA GLY A 3 20.06 17.23 8.83
C GLY A 3 20.69 15.84 9.01
N GLN A 4 22.03 15.75 9.13
CA GLN A 4 22.72 14.48 9.39
C GLN A 4 22.44 13.90 10.79
N ARG A 5 22.26 14.78 11.80
CA ARG A 5 21.88 14.34 13.16
C ARG A 5 20.44 13.82 13.18
N SER A 6 19.56 14.43 12.41
CA SER A 6 18.17 14.00 12.24
C SER A 6 18.06 12.61 11.60
N PHE A 7 18.80 12.36 10.51
CA PHE A 7 18.78 11.08 9.81
C PHE A 7 19.30 9.92 10.67
N ARG A 8 20.42 10.12 11.38
CA ARG A 8 20.99 9.08 12.24
C ARG A 8 20.05 8.71 13.39
N ALA A 9 19.38 9.69 13.98
CA ALA A 9 18.40 9.46 15.04
C ALA A 9 17.17 8.70 14.51
N LEU A 10 16.68 9.05 13.32
CA LEU A 10 15.58 8.35 12.66
C LEU A 10 15.95 6.89 12.37
N LEU A 11 17.12 6.65 11.77
CA LEU A 11 17.62 5.30 11.51
C LEU A 11 17.71 4.47 12.79
N GLN A 12 18.29 5.01 13.86
CA GLN A 12 18.38 4.30 15.15
C GLN A 12 17.00 3.96 15.73
N SER A 13 16.05 4.89 15.63
CA SER A 13 14.68 4.69 16.12
C SER A 13 13.95 3.61 15.34
N LEU A 14 14.05 3.63 14.00
CA LEU A 14 13.46 2.62 13.13
C LEU A 14 14.13 1.25 13.29
N GLN A 15 15.45 1.20 13.46
CA GLN A 15 16.19 -0.02 13.78
C GLN A 15 15.68 -0.65 15.07
N HIS A 16 15.55 0.15 16.14
CA HIS A 16 15.03 -0.33 17.42
C HIS A 16 13.57 -0.80 17.30
N GLY A 17 12.73 -0.03 16.60
CA GLY A 17 11.33 -0.37 16.36
C GLY A 17 11.15 -1.67 15.57
N LEU A 18 11.94 -1.86 14.51
CA LEU A 18 11.97 -3.07 13.70
C LEU A 18 12.45 -4.27 14.50
N LYS A 19 13.54 -4.13 15.25
CA LYS A 19 14.05 -5.20 16.12
C LYS A 19 12.98 -5.64 17.13
N GLY A 20 12.35 -4.68 17.80
CA GLY A 20 11.27 -4.97 18.73
C GLY A 20 10.05 -5.62 18.07
N PHE A 21 9.77 -5.33 16.79
CA PHE A 21 8.74 -6.04 16.02
C PHE A 21 9.16 -7.49 15.73
N GLN A 22 10.38 -7.71 15.26
CA GLN A 22 10.92 -9.04 14.92
C GLN A 22 11.05 -9.96 16.14
N GLU A 23 11.32 -9.40 17.32
CA GLU A 23 11.38 -10.15 18.59
C GLU A 23 9.99 -10.37 19.19
N SER A 24 8.94 -9.75 18.64
CA SER A 24 7.56 -9.91 19.09
C SER A 24 6.78 -10.97 18.29
N GLN A 25 5.56 -11.28 18.75
CA GLN A 25 4.59 -12.09 18.01
C GLN A 25 3.57 -11.22 17.24
N ALA A 26 3.85 -9.92 17.08
CA ALA A 26 2.94 -9.01 16.38
C ALA A 26 2.97 -9.27 14.87
N THR A 27 1.80 -9.19 14.23
CA THR A 27 1.64 -9.35 12.79
C THR A 27 1.66 -8.03 12.02
N PHE A 28 1.45 -6.91 12.73
CA PHE A 28 1.51 -5.56 12.20
C PHE A 28 1.99 -4.57 13.28
N LYS A 29 2.75 -3.55 12.89
CA LYS A 29 3.15 -2.44 13.75
C LYS A 29 3.48 -1.19 12.94
N ILE A 30 3.10 -0.02 13.44
CA ILE A 30 3.57 1.27 12.91
C ILE A 30 4.89 1.62 13.60
N LEU A 31 5.91 1.98 12.80
CA LEU A 31 7.24 2.33 13.30
C LEU A 31 7.49 3.83 13.32
N ALA A 32 6.88 4.55 12.39
CA ALA A 32 6.95 6.00 12.32
C ALA A 32 5.72 6.56 11.59
N SER A 33 5.49 7.86 11.78
CA SER A 33 4.45 8.64 11.12
C SER A 33 5.04 9.98 10.67
N VAL A 34 4.60 10.47 9.51
CA VAL A 34 4.88 11.82 9.02
C VAL A 34 3.54 12.55 8.92
N ASP A 35 3.43 13.67 9.62
CA ASP A 35 2.24 14.52 9.61
C ASP A 35 2.51 15.82 8.83
N PHE A 36 1.68 16.84 9.03
CA PHE A 36 1.77 18.13 8.36
C PHE A 36 3.04 18.93 8.71
N THR A 37 3.81 18.52 9.72
CA THR A 37 5.13 19.09 10.03
C THR A 37 6.21 18.63 9.05
N LEU A 38 5.90 17.63 8.21
CA LEU A 38 6.83 17.02 7.24
C LEU A 38 8.05 16.37 7.91
N GLN A 39 7.98 16.11 9.21
CA GLN A 39 9.04 15.46 9.96
C GLN A 39 8.58 14.09 10.45
N PRO A 40 9.36 13.02 10.21
CA PRO A 40 9.06 11.72 10.78
C PRO A 40 9.14 11.73 12.30
N THR A 41 8.15 11.13 12.94
CA THR A 41 8.07 10.92 14.39
C THR A 41 7.73 9.46 14.68
N THR A 42 8.09 8.96 15.86
CA THR A 42 7.70 7.62 16.31
C THR A 42 6.35 7.59 17.03
N THR A 43 5.77 8.77 17.28
CA THR A 43 4.46 8.93 17.92
C THR A 43 3.38 8.92 16.86
N VAL A 44 2.52 7.91 16.88
CA VAL A 44 1.38 7.84 15.99
C VAL A 44 0.25 8.69 16.59
N ASN A 45 -0.02 9.84 15.98
CA ASN A 45 -1.20 10.63 16.32
C ASN A 45 -2.34 10.31 15.34
N VAL A 46 -3.43 9.72 15.85
CA VAL A 46 -4.67 9.48 15.10
C VAL A 46 -5.77 10.26 15.83
N GLU A 47 -5.80 11.58 15.60
CA GLU A 47 -6.83 12.45 16.19
C GLU A 47 -8.23 12.07 15.72
N GLU A 48 -8.34 11.66 14.45
CA GLU A 48 -9.55 11.10 13.87
C GLU A 48 -9.24 9.74 13.22
N VAL A 49 -10.03 8.73 13.57
CA VAL A 49 -9.95 7.41 12.93
C VAL A 49 -10.30 7.57 11.45
N PRO A 50 -9.44 7.14 10.50
CA PRO A 50 -9.74 7.24 9.09
C PRO A 50 -11.03 6.49 8.73
N ARG A 51 -11.77 6.99 7.74
CA ARG A 51 -12.83 6.20 7.08
C ARG A 51 -12.26 5.43 5.88
N THR A 52 -11.22 5.96 5.26
CA THR A 52 -10.46 5.29 4.20
C THR A 52 -8.97 5.31 4.51
N LEU A 53 -8.36 4.13 4.47
CA LEU A 53 -6.92 3.93 4.57
C LEU A 53 -6.39 3.52 3.19
N PHE A 54 -5.62 4.40 2.56
CA PHE A 54 -4.84 4.03 1.38
C PHE A 54 -3.61 3.23 1.83
N VAL A 55 -3.35 2.09 1.21
CA VAL A 55 -2.23 1.22 1.58
C VAL A 55 -1.34 0.99 0.36
N LEU A 56 -0.11 1.50 0.40
CA LEU A 56 0.92 1.17 -0.58
C LEU A 56 1.87 0.14 0.02
N ASP A 57 1.71 -1.11 -0.39
CA ASP A 57 2.53 -2.25 0.03
C ASP A 57 3.62 -2.55 -1.01
N SER A 58 4.89 -2.44 -0.61
CA SER A 58 6.03 -2.67 -1.50
C SER A 58 7.31 -3.01 -0.71
N SER A 59 8.35 -3.46 -1.42
CA SER A 59 9.67 -3.68 -0.83
C SER A 59 10.50 -2.41 -0.66
N PHE A 60 10.10 -1.29 -1.29
CA PHE A 60 10.75 0.02 -1.18
C PHE A 60 12.29 -0.03 -1.24
N ASN A 61 12.85 -0.59 -2.32
CA ASN A 61 14.27 -0.92 -2.43
C ASN A 61 14.99 -0.28 -3.64
N PRO A 62 15.20 1.05 -3.65
CA PRO A 62 14.60 2.07 -2.79
C PRO A 62 13.16 2.44 -3.22
N PRO A 63 12.43 3.31 -2.48
CA PRO A 63 11.28 4.02 -3.04
C PRO A 63 11.65 4.71 -4.36
N SER A 64 10.67 4.88 -5.25
CA SER A 64 10.90 5.36 -6.62
C SER A 64 9.73 6.20 -7.11
N ILE A 65 9.91 6.85 -8.26
CA ILE A 65 8.86 7.64 -8.92
C ILE A 65 7.60 6.80 -9.20
N ALA A 66 7.74 5.49 -9.47
CA ALA A 66 6.57 4.62 -9.64
C ALA A 66 5.73 4.52 -8.35
N HIS A 67 6.38 4.44 -7.19
CA HIS A 67 5.69 4.45 -5.89
C HIS A 67 4.99 5.79 -5.65
N GLN A 68 5.66 6.88 -6.02
CA GLN A 68 5.11 8.23 -5.94
C GLN A 68 3.85 8.38 -6.80
N SER A 69 3.92 7.99 -8.07
CA SER A 69 2.80 8.07 -9.00
C SER A 69 1.59 7.27 -8.52
N LEU A 70 1.79 6.06 -7.97
CA LEU A 70 0.70 5.26 -7.39
C LEU A 70 -0.06 6.03 -6.30
N VAL A 71 0.66 6.76 -5.45
CA VAL A 71 0.05 7.54 -4.36
C VAL A 71 -0.57 8.84 -4.87
N GLU A 72 0.12 9.57 -5.74
CA GLU A 72 -0.37 10.84 -6.26
C GLU A 72 -1.68 10.64 -7.02
N THR A 73 -1.73 9.69 -7.95
CA THR A 73 -2.99 9.38 -8.65
C THR A 73 -4.07 8.98 -7.65
N ALA A 74 -3.71 8.18 -6.62
CA ALA A 74 -4.63 7.78 -5.55
C ALA A 74 -5.30 8.99 -4.90
N LEU A 75 -4.48 9.89 -4.38
CA LEU A 75 -4.91 11.05 -3.59
C LEU A 75 -5.58 12.13 -4.43
N HIS A 76 -5.20 12.30 -5.70
CA HIS A 76 -5.90 13.23 -6.60
C HIS A 76 -7.36 12.81 -6.89
N ALA A 77 -7.66 11.52 -6.86
CA ALA A 77 -9.02 11.00 -7.01
C ALA A 77 -9.65 10.60 -5.65
N SER A 78 -9.10 11.08 -4.53
CA SER A 78 -9.53 10.67 -3.20
C SER A 78 -10.93 11.16 -2.80
N GLU A 79 -11.49 12.16 -3.49
CA GLU A 79 -12.85 12.66 -3.25
C GLU A 79 -13.94 11.60 -3.49
N ALA A 80 -13.64 10.54 -4.25
CA ALA A 80 -14.54 9.39 -4.40
C ALA A 80 -14.64 8.52 -3.13
N TYR A 81 -13.76 8.74 -2.14
CA TYR A 81 -13.67 7.94 -0.91
C TYR A 81 -14.01 8.77 0.33
N ALA A 82 -14.57 8.13 1.36
CA ALA A 82 -14.96 8.79 2.60
C ALA A 82 -13.76 9.33 3.41
N LYS A 83 -13.80 10.62 3.76
CA LYS A 83 -12.84 11.30 4.65
C LYS A 83 -13.13 11.00 6.13
N PRO A 84 -12.18 11.05 7.08
CA PRO A 84 -10.80 11.43 6.89
C PRO A 84 -10.01 10.31 6.20
N HIS A 85 -9.03 10.72 5.40
CA HIS A 85 -8.12 9.82 4.69
C HIS A 85 -6.80 9.72 5.43
N ARG A 86 -6.15 8.57 5.29
CA ARG A 86 -4.77 8.34 5.76
C ARG A 86 -4.04 7.44 4.79
N LEU A 87 -2.72 7.58 4.70
CA LEU A 87 -1.87 6.72 3.87
C LEU A 87 -0.97 5.85 4.75
N LEU A 88 -0.88 4.57 4.43
CA LEU A 88 0.05 3.63 5.02
C LEU A 88 1.04 3.13 3.96
N LEU A 89 2.31 3.42 4.16
CA LEU A 89 3.41 2.77 3.46
C LEU A 89 3.75 1.47 4.21
N LEU A 90 3.43 0.33 3.61
CA LEU A 90 3.52 -0.97 4.25
C LEU A 90 4.73 -1.76 3.74
N PHE A 91 5.56 -2.21 4.67
CA PHE A 91 6.70 -3.07 4.39
C PHE A 91 6.46 -4.48 4.94
N SER A 92 6.35 -5.49 4.06
CA SER A 92 6.31 -6.88 4.49
C SER A 92 7.72 -7.45 4.69
N THR A 93 7.97 -8.00 5.89
CA THR A 93 9.22 -8.70 6.22
C THR A 93 9.26 -10.13 5.69
N MET A 94 8.09 -10.68 5.30
CA MET A 94 7.91 -12.03 4.77
C MET A 94 7.16 -11.95 3.43
N ASN A 95 7.86 -11.53 2.37
CA ASN A 95 7.30 -11.59 1.02
C ASN A 95 7.41 -13.02 0.48
N ALA A 96 6.31 -13.54 -0.07
CA ALA A 96 6.22 -14.93 -0.54
C ALA A 96 7.24 -15.30 -1.65
N ASP A 97 7.69 -14.32 -2.44
CA ASP A 97 8.43 -14.59 -3.70
C ASP A 97 9.88 -14.08 -3.74
N LYS A 98 10.47 -13.55 -2.66
CA LYS A 98 11.74 -12.79 -2.76
C LYS A 98 12.95 -13.41 -2.05
N ALA A 99 14.03 -13.57 -2.84
CA ALA A 99 15.40 -13.88 -2.42
C ALA A 99 16.13 -12.64 -1.81
N PRO A 100 17.39 -12.75 -1.32
CA PRO A 100 18.10 -11.70 -0.58
C PRO A 100 18.24 -10.35 -1.30
N SER A 101 18.35 -9.25 -0.54
CA SER A 101 18.32 -7.85 -1.01
C SER A 101 19.63 -7.09 -0.75
N ALA A 102 19.93 -6.14 -1.65
CA ALA A 102 21.06 -5.20 -1.53
C ALA A 102 20.99 -4.23 -0.34
N ALA A 103 19.81 -3.65 -0.02
CA ALA A 103 19.64 -2.80 1.16
C ALA A 103 19.02 -3.58 2.33
N SER A 104 19.44 -3.24 3.55
CA SER A 104 18.86 -3.81 4.77
C SER A 104 17.45 -3.25 5.03
N PHE A 105 16.66 -3.96 5.84
CA PHE A 105 15.28 -3.55 6.14
C PHE A 105 15.20 -2.18 6.82
N ASP A 106 16.11 -1.90 7.74
CA ASP A 106 16.21 -0.61 8.42
C ASP A 106 16.56 0.54 7.47
N GLN A 107 17.44 0.31 6.49
CA GLN A 107 17.73 1.30 5.45
C GLN A 107 16.50 1.58 4.59
N ARG A 108 15.78 0.54 4.16
CA ARG A 108 14.54 0.67 3.38
C ARG A 108 13.47 1.45 4.14
N LEU A 109 13.23 1.11 5.41
CA LEU A 109 12.29 1.83 6.27
C LEU A 109 12.67 3.29 6.46
N THR A 110 13.97 3.58 6.59
CA THR A 110 14.45 4.96 6.70
C THR A 110 14.23 5.73 5.40
N MET A 111 14.49 5.11 4.24
CA MET A 111 14.16 5.69 2.95
C MET A 111 12.65 5.88 2.76
N MET A 112 11.80 4.99 3.27
CA MET A 112 10.34 5.16 3.27
C MET A 112 9.91 6.40 4.07
N ALA A 113 10.51 6.65 5.23
CA ALA A 113 10.19 7.83 6.05
C ALA A 113 10.63 9.15 5.39
N ILE A 114 11.78 9.16 4.72
CA ILE A 114 12.21 10.31 3.89
C ILE A 114 11.23 10.50 2.73
N PHE A 115 10.95 9.42 1.99
CA PHE A 115 10.02 9.43 0.87
C PHE A 115 8.64 9.96 1.27
N ALA A 116 8.12 9.57 2.44
CA ALA A 116 6.86 10.10 2.97
C ALA A 116 6.90 11.62 3.20
N SER A 117 8.03 12.14 3.70
CA SER A 117 8.21 13.58 3.92
C SER A 117 8.26 14.35 2.59
N ASP A 118 9.01 13.84 1.61
CA ASP A 118 9.11 14.42 0.27
C ASP A 118 7.76 14.39 -0.46
N LEU A 119 7.04 13.27 -0.36
CA LEU A 119 5.71 13.08 -0.93
C LEU A 119 4.70 14.09 -0.37
N LEU A 120 4.65 14.30 0.95
CA LEU A 120 3.77 15.31 1.55
C LEU A 120 4.14 16.73 1.14
N GLY A 121 5.44 17.02 1.08
CA GLY A 121 5.94 18.30 0.59
C GLY A 121 5.44 18.60 -0.83
N LYS A 122 5.49 17.61 -1.72
CA LYS A 122 5.02 17.74 -3.10
C LYS A 122 3.49 17.84 -3.19
N LEU A 123 2.74 16.96 -2.52
CA LEU A 123 1.27 17.01 -2.50
C LEU A 123 0.76 18.38 -2.03
N LYS A 124 1.43 18.98 -1.05
CA LYS A 124 1.13 20.33 -0.56
C LYS A 124 1.40 21.42 -1.59
N GLN A 125 2.45 21.28 -2.40
CA GLN A 125 2.76 22.21 -3.50
C GLN A 125 1.76 22.10 -4.64
N ASP A 126 1.31 20.88 -4.95
CA ASP A 126 0.37 20.58 -6.05
C ASP A 126 -1.10 20.88 -5.67
N GLY A 127 -1.36 21.36 -4.45
CA GLY A 127 -2.72 21.64 -3.95
C GLY A 127 -3.59 20.39 -3.79
N ALA A 128 -2.97 19.21 -3.74
CA ALA A 128 -3.65 17.94 -3.54
C ALA A 128 -4.07 17.74 -2.07
N SER A 129 -4.90 16.73 -1.82
CA SER A 129 -5.25 16.32 -0.45
C SER A 129 -3.98 15.85 0.29
N VAL A 130 -3.57 16.61 1.31
CA VAL A 130 -2.46 16.25 2.18
C VAL A 130 -3.00 15.37 3.30
N VAL A 131 -2.49 14.15 3.43
CA VAL A 131 -2.94 13.15 4.41
C VAL A 131 -1.75 12.69 5.27
N PRO A 132 -1.92 12.46 6.58
CA PRO A 132 -0.85 11.85 7.37
C PRO A 132 -0.39 10.51 6.78
N ILE A 133 0.91 10.24 6.83
CA ILE A 133 1.53 9.02 6.28
C ILE A 133 2.16 8.20 7.39
N ASP A 134 1.74 6.94 7.52
CA ASP A 134 2.35 5.98 8.44
C ASP A 134 3.31 5.04 7.72
N ILE A 135 4.37 4.64 8.42
CA ILE A 135 5.35 3.65 8.00
C ILE A 135 5.12 2.41 8.84
N GLY A 136 4.50 1.40 8.23
CA GLY A 136 4.13 0.15 8.88
C GLY A 136 4.98 -1.03 8.44
N VAL A 137 5.11 -2.01 9.33
CA VAL A 137 5.68 -3.32 9.05
C VAL A 137 4.66 -4.42 9.28
N THR A 138 4.75 -5.50 8.50
CA THR A 138 3.89 -6.68 8.67
C THR A 138 4.64 -7.97 8.37
N THR A 139 4.23 -9.06 9.00
CA THR A 139 4.63 -10.44 8.65
C THR A 139 3.61 -11.14 7.75
N ALA A 140 2.44 -10.52 7.51
CA ALA A 140 1.38 -11.11 6.73
C ALA A 140 1.77 -11.21 5.24
N PRO A 141 1.63 -12.40 4.61
CA PRO A 141 2.10 -12.61 3.25
C PRO A 141 1.08 -12.16 2.19
N TYR A 142 -0.22 -12.31 2.43
CA TYR A 142 -1.28 -12.05 1.46
C TYR A 142 -2.12 -10.81 1.82
N TYR A 143 -2.75 -10.15 0.85
CA TYR A 143 -3.53 -8.92 1.07
C TYR A 143 -4.69 -9.06 2.04
N THR A 144 -5.38 -10.22 2.03
CA THR A 144 -6.41 -10.56 3.01
C THR A 144 -5.82 -10.55 4.43
N ASP A 145 -4.72 -11.27 4.64
CA ASP A 145 -4.05 -11.35 5.95
C ASP A 145 -3.48 -10.01 6.40
N LYS A 146 -2.95 -9.22 5.46
CA LYS A 146 -2.44 -7.86 5.71
C LYS A 146 -3.54 -6.96 6.25
N SER A 147 -4.72 -6.97 5.60
CA SER A 147 -5.86 -6.17 6.05
C SER A 147 -6.35 -6.59 7.43
N ILE A 148 -6.47 -7.90 7.67
CA ILE A 148 -6.86 -8.43 8.99
C ILE A 148 -5.85 -8.00 10.06
N ALA A 149 -4.54 -8.09 9.78
CA ALA A 149 -3.51 -7.67 10.72
C ALA A 149 -3.58 -6.16 11.01
N ILE A 150 -3.81 -5.33 9.99
CA ILE A 150 -3.98 -3.88 10.11
C ILE A 150 -5.21 -3.53 10.94
N GLU A 151 -6.36 -4.17 10.70
CA GLU A 151 -7.59 -3.94 11.47
C GLU A 151 -7.45 -4.33 12.94
N GLN A 152 -6.79 -5.46 13.22
CA GLN A 152 -6.66 -5.99 14.58
C GLN A 152 -5.63 -5.25 15.43
N LYS A 153 -4.59 -4.70 14.82
CA LYS A 153 -3.43 -4.14 15.53
C LYS A 153 -3.18 -2.67 15.25
N GLY A 154 -3.73 -2.14 14.16
CA GLY A 154 -3.60 -0.76 13.77
C GLY A 154 -4.62 0.15 14.47
N PRO A 155 -4.33 1.45 14.54
CA PRO A 155 -5.22 2.45 15.14
C PRO A 155 -6.33 2.92 14.17
N TYR A 156 -6.62 2.17 13.12
CA TYR A 156 -7.46 2.62 12.00
C TYR A 156 -8.93 2.18 12.10
N GLY A 157 -9.33 1.52 13.20
CA GLY A 157 -10.69 1.04 13.37
C GLY A 157 -11.14 0.11 12.24
N GLN A 158 -12.36 0.31 11.74
CA GLN A 158 -12.94 -0.44 10.61
C GLN A 158 -12.86 0.38 9.31
N SER A 159 -11.71 1.03 9.07
CA SER A 159 -11.46 1.77 7.83
C SER A 159 -11.63 0.87 6.59
N LYS A 160 -12.19 1.42 5.51
CA LYS A 160 -12.05 0.78 4.20
C LYS A 160 -10.59 0.87 3.75
N HIS A 161 -9.97 -0.27 3.44
CA HIS A 161 -8.63 -0.33 2.88
C HIS A 161 -8.69 -0.24 1.35
N VAL A 162 -7.91 0.67 0.79
CA VAL A 162 -7.71 0.79 -0.66
C VAL A 162 -6.25 0.50 -0.95
N HIS A 163 -5.95 -0.71 -1.42
CA HIS A 163 -4.59 -1.11 -1.74
C HIS A 163 -4.17 -0.56 -3.11
N LEU A 164 -3.09 0.21 -3.10
CA LEU A 164 -2.51 0.85 -4.29
C LEU A 164 -1.52 -0.12 -4.92
N ILE A 165 -1.84 -0.63 -6.10
CA ILE A 165 -1.03 -1.66 -6.76
C ILE A 165 -0.82 -1.37 -8.24
N GLY A 166 0.31 -1.82 -8.78
CA GLY A 166 0.52 -1.87 -10.23
C GLY A 166 -0.16 -3.08 -10.86
N TYR A 167 -0.39 -3.02 -12.18
CA TYR A 167 -1.00 -4.10 -12.97
C TYR A 167 -0.36 -5.47 -12.71
N ASP A 168 0.97 -5.61 -12.79
CA ASP A 168 1.67 -6.90 -12.57
C ASP A 168 1.48 -7.48 -11.17
N THR A 169 1.13 -6.64 -10.20
CA THR A 169 0.82 -7.10 -8.85
C THR A 169 -0.64 -7.55 -8.77
N LEU A 170 -1.55 -6.83 -9.42
CA LEU A 170 -2.95 -7.24 -9.54
C LEU A 170 -3.09 -8.60 -10.22
N THR A 171 -2.38 -8.84 -11.33
CA THR A 171 -2.42 -10.15 -12.01
C THR A 171 -1.96 -11.29 -11.10
N ARG A 172 -1.00 -11.01 -10.20
CA ARG A 172 -0.55 -11.98 -9.19
C ARG A 172 -1.56 -12.17 -8.05
N VAL A 173 -2.29 -11.13 -7.65
CA VAL A 173 -3.42 -11.26 -6.70
C VAL A 173 -4.47 -12.22 -7.25
N PHE A 174 -4.70 -12.23 -8.56
CA PHE A 174 -5.66 -13.13 -9.21
C PHE A 174 -5.00 -14.36 -9.86
N ALA A 175 -3.88 -14.84 -9.32
CA ALA A 175 -3.26 -16.08 -9.77
C ALA A 175 -3.55 -17.23 -8.78
N ALA A 176 -4.39 -18.18 -9.20
CA ALA A 176 -4.88 -19.30 -8.36
C ALA A 176 -3.77 -20.10 -7.66
N LYS A 177 -2.57 -20.17 -8.26
CA LYS A 177 -1.39 -20.86 -7.69
C LYS A 177 -1.01 -20.37 -6.29
N TYR A 178 -1.35 -19.13 -5.92
CA TYR A 178 -1.07 -18.59 -4.59
C TYR A 178 -2.10 -18.99 -3.53
N TYR A 179 -3.21 -19.63 -3.93
CA TYR A 179 -4.33 -20.01 -3.04
C TYR A 179 -4.60 -21.51 -3.04
N SER A 180 -3.57 -22.33 -3.19
CA SER A 180 -3.67 -23.80 -3.27
C SER A 180 -4.29 -24.47 -2.03
N LYS A 181 -4.43 -23.75 -0.91
CA LYS A 181 -5.08 -24.21 0.31
C LYS A 181 -6.60 -23.98 0.33
N PHE A 182 -7.13 -23.27 -0.67
CA PHE A 182 -8.53 -22.89 -0.77
C PHE A 182 -9.18 -23.60 -1.97
N ASN A 183 -10.47 -23.90 -1.84
CA ASN A 183 -11.26 -24.50 -2.92
C ASN A 183 -12.69 -23.94 -2.86
N PRO A 184 -13.10 -23.08 -3.82
CA PRO A 184 -12.32 -22.65 -4.98
C PRO A 184 -11.19 -21.65 -4.60
N PRO A 185 -10.12 -21.50 -5.39
CA PRO A 185 -8.91 -20.78 -4.98
C PRO A 185 -9.15 -19.34 -4.50
N PHE A 186 -9.96 -18.55 -5.21
CA PHE A 186 -10.16 -17.14 -4.90
C PHE A 186 -11.11 -16.88 -3.72
N SER A 187 -11.71 -17.92 -3.11
CA SER A 187 -12.39 -17.80 -1.81
C SER A 187 -11.46 -17.27 -0.71
N ALA A 188 -10.14 -17.38 -0.87
CA ALA A 188 -9.14 -16.74 -0.01
C ALA A 188 -9.25 -15.21 0.06
N LEU A 189 -9.86 -14.58 -0.95
CA LEU A 189 -10.03 -13.13 -1.04
C LEU A 189 -11.39 -12.67 -0.49
N ASP A 190 -12.30 -13.59 -0.18
CA ASP A 190 -13.64 -13.24 0.32
C ASP A 190 -13.61 -12.35 1.57
N PRO A 191 -12.79 -12.63 2.61
CA PRO A 191 -12.77 -11.76 3.78
C PRO A 191 -12.30 -10.34 3.45
N TYR A 192 -11.44 -10.17 2.45
CA TYR A 192 -10.98 -8.86 2.00
C TYR A 192 -12.13 -8.06 1.38
N PHE A 193 -12.82 -8.64 0.39
CA PHE A 193 -13.89 -7.95 -0.32
C PHE A 193 -15.18 -7.81 0.51
N ASN A 194 -15.51 -8.79 1.34
CA ASN A 194 -16.68 -8.73 2.22
C ASN A 194 -16.58 -7.61 3.26
N SER A 195 -15.35 -7.23 3.65
CA SER A 195 -15.09 -6.05 4.50
C SER A 195 -15.18 -4.72 3.75
N GLY A 196 -15.46 -4.74 2.45
CA GLY A 196 -15.59 -3.55 1.60
C GLY A 196 -14.26 -2.98 1.10
N HIS A 197 -13.15 -3.71 1.28
CA HIS A 197 -11.83 -3.30 0.81
C HIS A 197 -11.73 -3.38 -0.72
N GLU A 198 -10.77 -2.65 -1.27
CA GLU A 198 -10.66 -2.44 -2.71
C GLU A 198 -9.21 -2.47 -3.17
N PHE A 199 -8.98 -2.93 -4.40
CA PHE A 199 -7.72 -2.73 -5.09
C PHE A 199 -7.86 -1.58 -6.08
N ARG A 200 -6.93 -0.65 -6.03
CA ARG A 200 -6.79 0.39 -7.04
C ARG A 200 -5.56 0.11 -7.88
N ALA A 201 -5.80 -0.24 -9.14
CA ALA A 201 -4.75 -0.62 -10.07
C ALA A 201 -4.23 0.61 -10.83
N THR A 202 -2.91 0.73 -10.99
CA THR A 202 -2.35 1.70 -11.94
C THR A 202 -1.76 0.96 -13.12
N LEU A 203 -2.23 1.31 -14.33
CA LEU A 203 -1.80 0.75 -15.59
C LEU A 203 -0.47 1.38 -16.01
N ARG A 204 0.39 0.57 -16.62
CA ARG A 204 1.69 0.99 -17.13
C ARG A 204 1.63 1.04 -18.67
N PRO A 205 1.73 2.23 -19.30
CA PRO A 205 1.63 2.33 -20.76
C PRO A 205 2.79 1.68 -21.52
N ASP A 206 4.00 1.64 -20.96
CA ASP A 206 5.20 1.24 -21.70
C ASP A 206 6.09 0.25 -20.93
N GLU A 207 6.27 -0.95 -21.51
CA GLU A 207 7.54 -1.63 -21.89
C GLU A 207 7.31 -3.13 -22.20
N ASP A 208 6.26 -3.76 -21.65
CA ASP A 208 6.04 -5.22 -21.78
C ASP A 208 4.57 -5.67 -22.04
N GLY A 209 3.62 -4.75 -22.22
CA GLY A 209 2.22 -5.13 -22.48
C GLY A 209 1.40 -3.99 -23.08
N ASN A 210 0.51 -4.32 -24.02
CA ASN A 210 -0.40 -3.36 -24.62
C ASN A 210 -1.39 -2.87 -23.55
N VAL A 211 -1.60 -1.55 -23.42
CA VAL A 211 -2.60 -0.97 -22.51
C VAL A 211 -3.98 -1.60 -22.72
N ASP A 212 -4.29 -1.98 -23.96
CA ASP A 212 -5.55 -2.67 -24.30
C ASP A 212 -5.63 -4.06 -23.65
N GLU A 213 -4.53 -4.83 -23.60
CA GLU A 213 -4.50 -6.12 -22.92
C GLU A 213 -4.69 -5.97 -21.40
N GLN A 214 -4.13 -4.90 -20.82
CA GLN A 214 -4.34 -4.60 -19.41
C GLN A 214 -5.80 -4.24 -19.13
N LYS A 215 -6.40 -3.40 -19.98
CA LYS A 215 -7.83 -3.04 -19.90
C LYS A 215 -8.74 -4.26 -20.09
N ASP A 216 -8.42 -5.13 -21.04
CA ASP A 216 -9.15 -6.36 -21.30
C ASP A 216 -9.10 -7.30 -20.09
N PHE A 217 -7.95 -7.42 -19.43
CA PHE A 217 -7.84 -8.18 -18.18
C PHE A 217 -8.73 -7.59 -17.08
N LEU A 218 -8.74 -6.27 -16.91
CA LEU A 218 -9.61 -5.61 -15.93
C LEU A 218 -11.10 -5.82 -16.25
N SER A 219 -11.48 -5.69 -17.52
CA SER A 219 -12.86 -5.92 -17.97
C SER A 219 -13.33 -7.36 -17.73
N LYS A 220 -12.42 -8.35 -17.87
CA LYS A 220 -12.72 -9.75 -17.53
C LYS A 220 -12.96 -9.93 -16.03
N LEU A 221 -12.20 -9.26 -15.16
CA LEU A 221 -12.45 -9.28 -13.72
C LEU A 221 -13.82 -8.69 -13.38
N GLU A 222 -14.19 -7.59 -14.03
CA GLU A 222 -15.49 -6.92 -13.84
C GLU A 222 -16.66 -7.78 -14.32
N CYS A 223 -16.49 -8.52 -15.41
CA CYS A 223 -17.53 -9.39 -15.97
C CYS A 223 -17.63 -10.76 -15.27
N GLY A 224 -16.91 -11.00 -14.18
CA GLY A 224 -16.97 -12.26 -13.44
C GLY A 224 -16.26 -13.44 -14.11
N ALA A 225 -15.25 -13.19 -14.95
CA ALA A 225 -14.54 -14.27 -15.67
C ALA A 225 -13.79 -15.25 -14.74
N LEU A 226 -13.66 -14.93 -13.44
CA LEU A 226 -13.02 -15.77 -12.43
C LEU A 226 -14.02 -16.44 -11.47
N GLU A 227 -15.34 -16.36 -11.73
CA GLU A 227 -16.37 -16.91 -10.84
C GLU A 227 -16.25 -18.43 -10.64
N ASP A 228 -15.85 -19.17 -11.69
CA ASP A 228 -15.63 -20.62 -11.61
C ASP A 228 -14.51 -20.97 -10.60
N ASP A 229 -13.53 -20.09 -10.43
CA ASP A 229 -12.45 -20.18 -9.44
C ASP A 229 -12.77 -19.44 -8.13
N GLY A 230 -14.04 -19.03 -7.94
CA GLY A 230 -14.55 -18.35 -6.74
C GLY A 230 -14.25 -16.86 -6.67
N GLY A 231 -13.80 -16.25 -7.77
CA GLY A 231 -13.55 -14.82 -7.86
C GLY A 231 -14.86 -14.07 -8.06
N LYS A 232 -15.19 -13.14 -7.15
CA LYS A 232 -16.37 -12.29 -7.32
C LYS A 232 -16.11 -11.21 -8.38
N PRO A 233 -17.14 -10.78 -9.14
CA PRO A 233 -17.06 -9.55 -9.92
C PRO A 233 -16.71 -8.37 -9.01
N MET A 234 -15.81 -7.50 -9.48
CA MET A 234 -15.43 -6.30 -8.72
C MET A 234 -15.35 -5.11 -9.66
N SER A 235 -15.78 -3.95 -9.17
CA SER A 235 -15.46 -2.68 -9.82
C SER A 235 -13.96 -2.43 -9.72
N THR A 236 -13.26 -2.31 -10.85
CA THR A 236 -11.84 -1.95 -10.83
C THR A 236 -11.69 -0.46 -11.14
N PHE A 237 -11.20 0.31 -10.17
CA PHE A 237 -10.74 1.66 -10.46
C PHE A 237 -9.30 1.61 -10.93
N TYR A 238 -9.05 2.10 -12.14
CA TYR A 238 -7.71 2.21 -12.67
C TYR A 238 -7.35 3.61 -13.14
N SER A 239 -6.05 3.90 -13.14
CA SER A 239 -5.48 5.12 -13.73
C SER A 239 -4.25 4.76 -14.56
N THR A 240 -4.02 5.45 -15.66
CA THR A 240 -2.81 5.32 -16.48
C THR A 240 -1.71 6.26 -15.98
N MET A 241 -0.47 5.77 -15.90
CA MET A 241 0.68 6.64 -15.64
C MET A 241 0.87 7.64 -16.80
N GLY A 242 0.94 8.94 -16.52
CA GLY A 242 1.30 9.97 -17.49
C GLY A 242 0.16 10.56 -18.34
N ALA A 243 -1.07 10.03 -18.25
CA ALA A 243 -2.23 10.62 -18.89
C ALA A 243 -3.08 11.39 -17.87
N GLY A 244 -3.26 12.69 -18.11
CA GLY A 244 -4.30 13.45 -17.42
C GLY A 244 -5.66 12.85 -17.76
N ARG A 245 -6.44 12.51 -16.73
CA ARG A 245 -7.86 12.11 -16.74
C ARG A 245 -8.34 11.34 -17.99
N GLU A 246 -8.47 10.03 -17.84
CA GLU A 246 -9.58 9.30 -18.47
C GLU A 246 -10.25 8.44 -17.40
N ALA A 247 -11.44 8.86 -16.97
CA ALA A 247 -12.41 7.99 -16.32
C ALA A 247 -13.31 7.44 -17.44
N VAL A 248 -13.58 6.14 -17.41
CA VAL A 248 -14.73 5.54 -18.10
C VAL A 248 -15.90 5.53 -17.11
#